data_AF-A0A8T6BVQ5-F1
#
_entry.id   AF-A0A8T6BVQ5-F1
#
_cell.length_a   1.000
_cell.length_b   1.000
_cell.length_c   1.000
_cell.angle_alpha   90.00
_cell.angle_beta   90.00
_cell.angle_gamma   90.00
#
_symmetry.space_group_name_H-M   'P 1'
#
loop_
_entity.id
_entity.type
_entity.pdbx_description
1 polymer ?
#
loop_
_entity_poly.entity_id
_entity_poly.type
_entity_poly.pdbx_seq_one_letter_code
_entity_poly.pdbx_strand_id
1 'polypeptide(L)'
;LSPATMNLLMAIGQNHQLTQLMIQLQKMPELHRTEMLTAYNSINLPGLYLAINYGNADIVETIFNSLSETGYEGLLSKKNLMHILEAKDKNGFSGLFLAISRKDKNVVTSILNALPKLAATHHLDNEQVYKFLSAKNRTSSHVLYHVMANGDADMLKIVLNALPLLIRTCHLTKEQVLDLLKAKDFYGCPGLYLAMQNGHSDIVKVILEALPSLAQEINISASDIVDLLTAKSLARDTGLFMAMQRGHMNVINTIFNALPTLFNTFKFDKKNMKPLLLANNSNEYPGLFSAIQHKQQNVVETVYLALSDHARLFGFTAEDIMDFWQHKAPQKYSAFELAFEFGHRVIAELILNTLNKMAESFGFTDNPRYIAEKNYMEALLKKASPHTVR
;
A
#
# COMPACT_ATOMS: atom_id res chain seq x y z
N LEU A 1 -1.35 7.40 45.57
CA LEU A 1 -1.29 7.47 44.10
C LEU A 1 -2.72 7.61 43.58
N SER A 2 -3.02 8.63 42.77
CA SER A 2 -4.33 8.78 42.13
C SER A 2 -4.20 8.59 40.62
N PRO A 3 -5.25 8.11 39.92
CA PRO A 3 -5.24 8.04 38.47
C PRO A 3 -5.03 9.41 37.79
N ALA A 4 -5.47 10.50 38.43
CA ALA A 4 -5.20 11.86 37.97
C ALA A 4 -3.70 12.19 37.95
N THR A 5 -2.93 11.69 38.93
CA THR A 5 -1.47 11.86 38.95
C THR A 5 -0.83 11.10 37.79
N MET A 6 -1.28 9.88 37.51
CA MET A 6 -0.77 9.07 36.40
C MET A 6 -1.01 9.76 35.05
N ASN A 7 -2.23 10.23 34.82
CA ASN A 7 -2.58 10.98 33.61
C ASN A 7 -1.76 12.26 33.44
N LEU A 8 -1.53 13.01 34.54
CA LEU A 8 -0.70 14.21 34.50
C LEU A 8 0.72 13.86 34.08
N LEU A 9 1.37 12.90 34.75
CA LEU A 9 2.77 12.50 34.46
C LEU A 9 2.96 12.11 33.00
N MET A 10 2.00 11.36 32.43
CA MET A 10 2.02 10.97 31.02
C MET A 10 1.88 12.18 30.08
N ALA A 11 1.06 13.16 30.45
CA ALA A 11 0.84 14.37 29.66
C ALA A 11 2.05 15.33 29.68
N ILE A 12 2.67 15.54 30.84
CA ILE A 12 3.76 16.51 31.01
C ILE A 12 5.16 15.95 30.76
N GLY A 13 5.30 14.65 30.47
CA GLY A 13 6.59 14.07 30.09
C GLY A 13 7.52 13.74 31.26
N GLN A 14 7.01 13.54 32.48
CA GLN A 14 7.85 13.29 33.67
C GLN A 14 8.32 11.82 33.76
N ASN A 15 9.30 11.47 32.93
CA ASN A 15 9.70 10.08 32.73
C ASN A 15 10.20 9.38 34.00
N HIS A 16 11.10 10.02 34.76
CA HIS A 16 11.66 9.41 35.98
C HIS A 16 10.60 9.05 37.03
N GLN A 17 9.65 9.97 37.27
CA GLN A 17 8.56 9.77 38.21
C GLN A 17 7.60 8.68 37.72
N LEU A 18 7.35 8.63 36.41
CA LEU A 18 6.54 7.58 35.79
C LEU A 18 7.18 6.19 35.95
N THR A 19 8.49 6.04 35.72
CA THR A 19 9.20 4.77 35.90
C THR A 19 9.06 4.25 37.33
N GLN A 20 9.25 5.13 38.33
CA GLN A 20 9.06 4.75 39.73
C GLN A 20 7.61 4.34 40.02
N LEU A 21 6.64 5.01 39.39
CA LEU A 21 5.23 4.64 39.50
C LEU A 21 4.94 3.25 38.94
N MET A 22 5.49 2.93 37.76
CA MET A 22 5.33 1.62 37.13
C MET A 22 5.88 0.50 38.03
N ILE A 23 7.04 0.69 38.65
CA ILE A 23 7.60 -0.27 39.62
C ILE A 23 6.66 -0.45 40.82
N GLN A 24 6.07 0.64 41.34
CA GLN A 24 5.12 0.56 42.46
C GLN A 24 3.83 -0.16 42.08
N LEU A 25 3.34 0.05 40.85
CA LEU A 25 2.13 -0.60 40.34
C LEU A 25 2.25 -2.13 40.39
N GLN A 26 3.42 -2.72 40.12
CA GLN A 26 3.64 -4.18 40.18
C GLN A 26 3.21 -4.81 41.51
N LYS A 27 3.26 -4.05 42.61
CA LYS A 27 2.90 -4.50 43.97
C LYS A 27 1.41 -4.37 44.28
N MET A 28 0.62 -3.80 43.37
CA MET A 28 -0.81 -3.53 43.56
C MET A 28 -1.69 -4.60 42.91
N PRO A 29 -2.94 -4.79 43.41
CA PRO A 29 -3.92 -5.66 42.76
C PRO A 29 -4.20 -5.25 41.31
N GLU A 30 -4.55 -6.21 40.45
CA GLU A 30 -4.82 -5.98 39.02
C GLU A 30 -5.85 -4.87 38.79
N LEU A 31 -6.94 -4.86 39.57
CA LEU A 31 -8.00 -3.87 39.46
C LEU A 31 -7.44 -2.45 39.59
N HIS A 32 -6.67 -2.19 40.65
CA HIS A 32 -6.07 -0.88 40.91
C HIS A 32 -5.05 -0.48 39.84
N ARG A 33 -4.24 -1.44 39.36
CA ARG A 33 -3.31 -1.18 38.23
C ARG A 33 -4.05 -0.79 36.96
N THR A 34 -5.10 -1.53 36.63
CA THR A 34 -5.90 -1.30 35.43
C THR A 34 -6.58 0.05 35.52
N GLU A 35 -7.21 0.37 36.65
CA GLU A 35 -7.81 1.69 36.91
C GLU A 35 -6.78 2.82 36.76
N MET A 36 -5.58 2.68 37.33
CA MET A 36 -4.53 3.70 37.21
C MET A 36 -4.06 3.92 35.76
N LEU A 37 -3.95 2.87 34.96
CA LEU A 37 -3.44 2.93 33.59
C LEU A 37 -4.50 3.29 32.54
N THR A 38 -5.79 3.11 32.87
CA THR A 38 -6.91 3.32 31.93
C THR A 38 -7.85 4.45 32.32
N ALA A 39 -7.66 5.08 33.49
CA ALA A 39 -8.51 6.17 33.93
C ALA A 39 -8.52 7.32 32.95
N TYR A 40 -9.72 7.84 32.73
CA TYR A 40 -9.97 9.00 31.89
C TYR A 40 -9.77 10.29 32.69
N ASN A 41 -9.18 11.31 32.08
CA ASN A 41 -9.14 12.64 32.64
C ASN A 41 -10.50 13.36 32.49
N SER A 42 -10.59 14.62 32.94
CA SER A 42 -11.82 15.44 32.85
C SER A 42 -12.32 15.72 31.44
N ILE A 43 -11.49 15.52 30.41
CA ILE A 43 -11.87 15.65 28.98
C ILE A 43 -12.05 14.30 28.30
N ASN A 44 -12.15 13.21 29.07
CA ASN A 44 -12.37 11.86 28.59
C ASN A 44 -11.27 11.33 27.66
N LEU A 45 -10.01 11.53 28.05
CA LEU A 45 -8.84 10.90 27.44
C LEU A 45 -8.06 10.09 28.48
N PRO A 46 -7.64 8.84 28.19
CA PRO A 46 -6.74 8.09 29.06
C PRO A 46 -5.31 8.64 28.99
N GLY A 47 -4.51 8.42 30.03
CA GLY A 47 -3.16 8.97 30.15
C GLY A 47 -2.24 8.64 28.96
N LEU A 48 -2.24 7.39 28.49
CA LEU A 48 -1.39 6.98 27.37
C LEU A 48 -1.78 7.69 26.07
N TYR A 49 -3.07 7.96 25.86
CA TYR A 49 -3.53 8.76 24.72
C TYR A 49 -3.01 10.20 24.80
N LEU A 50 -2.93 10.79 26.00
CA LEU A 50 -2.34 12.13 26.18
C LEU A 50 -0.85 12.13 25.84
N ALA A 51 -0.08 11.14 26.31
CA ALA A 51 1.34 11.02 25.98
C ALA A 51 1.54 10.95 24.46
N ILE A 52 0.74 10.14 23.77
CA ILE A 52 0.76 10.05 22.31
C ILE A 52 0.34 11.38 21.66
N ASN A 53 -0.72 12.02 22.14
CA ASN A 53 -1.22 13.28 21.59
C ASN A 53 -0.20 14.42 21.69
N TYR A 54 0.57 14.46 22.78
CA TYR A 54 1.63 15.46 23.00
C TYR A 54 2.98 15.07 22.37
N GLY A 55 3.10 13.88 21.77
CA GLY A 55 4.32 13.41 21.12
C GLY A 55 5.42 13.02 22.11
N ASN A 56 5.06 12.64 23.33
CA ASN A 56 5.99 12.23 24.38
C ASN A 56 6.49 10.80 24.11
N ALA A 57 7.31 10.60 23.08
CA ALA A 57 7.80 9.27 22.66
C ALA A 57 8.51 8.52 23.80
N ASP A 58 9.34 9.19 24.60
CA ASP A 58 10.04 8.59 25.75
C ASP A 58 9.07 8.02 26.81
N ILE A 59 7.93 8.68 27.01
CA ILE A 59 6.89 8.23 27.93
C ILE A 59 6.18 7.00 27.37
N VAL A 60 5.82 7.04 26.09
CA VAL A 60 5.18 5.91 25.41
C VAL A 60 6.10 4.70 25.45
N GLU A 61 7.38 4.88 25.11
CA GLU A 61 8.40 3.85 25.20
C GLU A 61 8.53 3.30 26.62
N THR A 62 8.61 4.17 27.63
CA THR A 62 8.75 3.75 29.03
C THR A 62 7.57 2.91 29.49
N ILE A 63 6.33 3.30 29.12
CA ILE A 63 5.12 2.52 29.46
C ILE A 63 5.17 1.15 28.80
N PHE A 64 5.39 1.10 27.48
CA PHE A 64 5.42 -0.16 26.74
C PHE A 64 6.56 -1.07 27.22
N ASN A 65 7.75 -0.53 27.47
CA ASN A 65 8.89 -1.29 27.98
C ASN A 65 8.63 -1.82 29.40
N SER A 66 8.08 -1.00 30.28
CA SER A 66 7.71 -1.41 31.65
C SER A 66 6.68 -2.54 31.62
N LEU A 67 5.63 -2.40 30.80
CA LEU A 67 4.63 -3.46 30.63
C LEU A 67 5.22 -4.73 30.00
N SER A 68 6.34 -4.63 29.28
CA SER A 68 7.03 -5.77 28.68
C SER A 68 8.01 -6.46 29.63
N GLU A 69 8.21 -5.96 30.85
CA GLU A 69 9.08 -6.61 31.85
C GLU A 69 8.42 -7.88 32.42
N THR A 70 9.24 -8.87 32.77
CA THR A 70 8.77 -10.13 33.40
C THR A 70 8.05 -9.87 34.72
N GLY A 71 8.36 -8.77 35.42
CA GLY A 71 7.63 -8.34 36.61
C GLY A 71 6.15 -8.01 36.37
N TYR A 72 5.75 -7.80 35.12
CA TYR A 72 4.35 -7.59 34.72
C TYR A 72 3.68 -8.85 34.14
N GLU A 73 4.41 -9.94 33.94
CA GLU A 73 3.87 -11.20 33.44
C GLU A 73 2.79 -11.74 34.39
N GLY A 74 1.62 -12.09 33.86
CA GLY A 74 0.48 -12.57 34.64
C GLY A 74 -0.16 -11.52 35.55
N LEU A 75 0.37 -10.31 35.62
CA LEU A 75 -0.19 -9.23 36.43
C LEU A 75 -1.44 -8.64 35.77
N LEU A 76 -1.47 -8.51 34.45
CA LEU A 76 -2.61 -7.99 33.70
C LEU A 76 -3.25 -9.12 32.89
N SER A 77 -4.56 -9.26 32.97
CA SER A 77 -5.29 -10.05 31.99
C SER A 77 -5.08 -9.46 30.59
N LYS A 78 -5.05 -10.34 29.58
CA LYS A 78 -4.88 -9.92 28.17
C LYS A 78 -5.89 -8.84 27.75
N LYS A 79 -7.13 -8.94 28.24
CA LYS A 79 -8.18 -7.93 28.00
C LYS A 79 -7.79 -6.55 28.52
N ASN A 80 -7.33 -6.48 29.77
CA ASN A 80 -6.94 -5.22 30.40
C ASN A 80 -5.68 -4.64 29.76
N LEU A 81 -4.70 -5.49 29.43
CA LEU A 81 -3.52 -5.07 28.69
C LEU A 81 -3.91 -4.46 27.33
N MET A 82 -4.71 -5.14 26.52
CA MET A 82 -5.15 -4.60 25.23
C MET A 82 -5.93 -3.29 25.39
N HIS A 83 -6.77 -3.17 26.43
CA HIS A 83 -7.47 -1.92 26.71
C HIS A 83 -6.51 -0.74 27.00
N ILE A 84 -5.43 -1.00 27.73
CA ILE A 84 -4.36 -0.01 27.99
C ILE A 84 -3.66 0.36 26.68
N LEU A 85 -3.18 -0.63 25.92
CA LEU A 85 -2.36 -0.39 24.71
C LEU A 85 -3.13 0.32 23.60
N GLU A 86 -4.38 -0.08 23.36
CA GLU A 86 -5.23 0.58 22.36
C GLU A 86 -5.44 2.06 22.68
N ALA A 87 -5.34 2.43 23.97
CA ALA A 87 -5.41 3.79 24.48
C ALA A 87 -6.53 4.60 23.85
N LYS A 88 -7.72 4.02 23.71
CA LYS A 88 -8.82 4.64 22.95
C LYS A 88 -9.36 5.88 23.66
N ASP A 89 -9.68 6.93 22.90
CA ASP A 89 -10.55 8.00 23.41
C ASP A 89 -11.96 7.47 23.67
N LYS A 90 -12.83 8.26 24.32
CA LYS A 90 -14.23 7.89 24.57
C LYS A 90 -15.04 7.53 23.32
N ASN A 91 -14.57 7.89 22.13
CA ASN A 91 -15.22 7.63 20.85
C ASN A 91 -14.59 6.42 20.13
N GLY A 92 -13.67 5.69 20.77
CA GLY A 92 -13.00 4.52 20.21
C GLY A 92 -11.82 4.82 19.29
N PHE A 93 -11.36 6.07 19.18
CA PHE A 93 -10.21 6.44 18.36
C PHE A 93 -8.91 6.02 19.07
N SER A 94 -8.16 5.09 18.48
CA SER A 94 -6.99 4.48 19.13
C SER A 94 -5.77 5.40 19.17
N GLY A 95 -4.88 5.14 20.13
CA GLY A 95 -3.60 5.83 20.26
C GLY A 95 -2.71 5.65 19.02
N LEU A 96 -2.59 4.43 18.48
CA LEU A 96 -1.81 4.19 17.26
C LEU A 96 -2.33 5.01 16.07
N PHE A 97 -3.65 5.08 15.88
CA PHE A 97 -4.24 5.88 14.82
C PHE A 97 -3.96 7.38 15.03
N LEU A 98 -4.03 7.87 16.28
CA LEU A 98 -3.67 9.24 16.62
C LEU A 98 -2.22 9.56 16.27
N ALA A 99 -1.27 8.73 16.69
CA ALA A 99 0.16 8.92 16.41
C ALA A 99 0.41 9.04 14.89
N ILE A 100 -0.20 8.13 14.11
CA ILE A 100 -0.13 8.13 12.65
C ILE A 100 -0.78 9.38 12.04
N SER A 101 -1.97 9.79 12.51
CA SER A 101 -2.66 10.99 12.02
C SER A 101 -1.89 12.28 12.30
N ARG A 102 -1.09 12.29 13.37
CA ARG A 102 -0.19 13.39 13.74
C ARG A 102 1.16 13.33 13.01
N LYS A 103 1.40 12.29 12.20
CA LYS A 103 2.68 12.00 11.54
C LYS A 103 3.86 11.88 12.51
N ASP A 104 3.59 11.45 13.74
CA ASP A 104 4.60 11.30 14.79
C ASP A 104 5.34 9.96 14.64
N LYS A 105 6.42 10.00 13.86
CA LYS A 105 7.24 8.84 13.54
C LYS A 105 7.92 8.25 14.77
N ASN A 106 8.29 9.09 15.74
CA ASN A 106 8.99 8.64 16.95
C ASN A 106 8.06 7.82 17.82
N VAL A 107 6.85 8.34 18.08
CA VAL A 107 5.85 7.61 18.88
C VAL A 107 5.45 6.29 18.21
N VAL A 108 5.22 6.28 16.88
CA VAL A 108 4.87 5.04 16.16
C VAL A 108 6.03 4.03 16.23
N THR A 109 7.26 4.49 16.06
CA THR A 109 8.45 3.62 16.16
C THR A 109 8.59 3.02 17.57
N SER A 110 8.43 3.82 18.63
CA SER A 110 8.47 3.33 20.01
C SER A 110 7.40 2.27 20.28
N ILE A 111 6.17 2.49 19.80
CA ILE A 111 5.06 1.52 19.93
C ILE A 111 5.42 0.21 19.22
N LEU A 112 5.81 0.28 17.95
CA LEU A 112 6.05 -0.91 17.12
C LEU A 112 7.29 -1.70 17.56
N ASN A 113 8.34 -1.04 18.05
CA ASN A 113 9.55 -1.69 18.54
C ASN A 113 9.31 -2.45 19.86
N ALA A 114 8.43 -1.95 20.72
CA ALA A 114 8.14 -2.60 21.99
C ALA A 114 7.09 -3.72 21.87
N LEU A 115 6.24 -3.68 20.84
CA LEU A 115 5.15 -4.64 20.65
C LEU A 115 5.58 -6.12 20.59
N PRO A 116 6.69 -6.52 19.91
CA PRO A 116 7.18 -7.90 19.93
C PRO A 116 7.51 -8.41 21.33
N LYS A 117 8.24 -7.61 22.12
CA LYS A 117 8.63 -7.98 23.48
C LYS A 117 7.40 -8.09 24.38
N LEU A 118 6.48 -7.14 24.25
CA LEU A 118 5.23 -7.14 24.99
C LEU A 118 4.37 -8.37 24.67
N ALA A 119 4.26 -8.71 23.38
CA ALA A 119 3.52 -9.89 22.94
C ALA A 119 4.13 -11.18 23.49
N ALA A 120 5.46 -11.28 23.53
CA ALA A 120 6.16 -12.42 24.12
C ALA A 120 5.90 -12.53 25.64
N THR A 121 6.05 -11.43 26.39
CA THR A 121 5.85 -11.41 27.86
C THR A 121 4.42 -11.76 28.27
N HIS A 122 3.42 -11.36 27.50
CA HIS A 122 2.01 -11.59 27.85
C HIS A 122 1.33 -12.69 27.04
N HIS A 123 2.12 -13.43 26.24
CA HIS A 123 1.64 -14.45 25.31
C HIS A 123 0.45 -13.96 24.47
N LEU A 124 0.54 -12.75 23.91
CA LEU A 124 -0.50 -12.21 23.04
C LEU A 124 -0.59 -13.07 21.78
N ASP A 125 -1.82 -13.39 21.37
CA ASP A 125 -2.06 -14.10 20.12
C ASP A 125 -2.00 -13.16 18.91
N ASN A 126 -1.95 -13.77 17.72
CA ASN A 126 -1.87 -13.01 16.47
C ASN A 126 -3.09 -12.11 16.24
N GLU A 127 -4.29 -12.54 16.67
CA GLU A 127 -5.53 -11.75 16.57
C GLU A 127 -5.47 -10.47 17.39
N GLN A 128 -4.92 -10.52 18.60
CA GLN A 128 -4.72 -9.35 19.46
C GLN A 128 -3.76 -8.35 18.82
N VAL A 129 -2.62 -8.83 18.32
CA VAL A 129 -1.61 -7.99 17.66
C VAL A 129 -2.16 -7.42 16.34
N TYR A 130 -2.81 -8.24 15.53
CA TYR A 130 -3.45 -7.83 14.28
C TYR A 130 -4.54 -6.77 14.53
N LYS A 131 -5.40 -6.95 15.54
CA LYS A 131 -6.43 -5.96 15.90
C LYS A 131 -5.84 -4.62 16.32
N PHE A 132 -4.70 -4.63 17.02
CA PHE A 132 -3.98 -3.41 17.38
C PHE A 132 -3.43 -2.69 16.14
N LEU A 133 -2.81 -3.42 15.21
CA LEU A 133 -2.25 -2.88 13.97
C LEU A 133 -3.32 -2.44 12.96
N SER A 134 -4.48 -3.10 12.97
CA SER A 134 -5.65 -2.80 12.11
C SER A 134 -6.61 -1.78 12.71
N ALA A 135 -6.09 -0.90 13.57
CA ALA A 135 -6.85 0.17 14.19
C ALA A 135 -7.64 0.98 13.15
N LYS A 136 -8.87 1.35 13.52
CA LYS A 136 -9.77 2.13 12.68
C LYS A 136 -10.06 3.47 13.31
N ASN A 137 -10.29 4.48 12.48
CA ASN A 137 -10.79 5.77 12.95
C ASN A 137 -12.30 5.73 13.21
N ARG A 138 -12.87 6.91 13.51
CA ARG A 138 -14.31 7.10 13.75
C ARG A 138 -15.19 6.77 12.54
N THR A 139 -14.64 6.84 11.32
CA THR A 139 -15.35 6.46 10.10
C THR A 139 -15.11 4.99 9.73
N SER A 140 -14.53 4.18 10.62
CA SER A 140 -14.14 2.78 10.34
C SER A 140 -13.11 2.60 9.22
N SER A 141 -12.40 3.67 8.83
CA SER A 141 -11.29 3.58 7.89
C SER A 141 -10.05 3.03 8.57
N HIS A 142 -9.37 2.11 7.91
CA HIS A 142 -8.17 1.45 8.42
C HIS A 142 -6.99 2.44 8.54
N VAL A 143 -6.11 2.25 9.54
CA VAL A 143 -4.97 3.15 9.77
C VAL A 143 -4.03 3.23 8.58
N LEU A 144 -3.67 2.10 7.99
CA LEU A 144 -2.84 2.08 6.78
C LEU A 144 -3.53 2.64 5.53
N TYR A 145 -4.87 2.63 5.45
CA TYR A 145 -5.57 3.35 4.39
C TYR A 145 -5.27 4.85 4.49
N HIS A 146 -5.33 5.41 5.70
CA HIS A 146 -5.07 6.84 5.92
C HIS A 146 -3.63 7.22 5.54
N VAL A 147 -2.65 6.37 5.88
CA VAL A 147 -1.25 6.57 5.51
C VAL A 147 -1.08 6.60 3.98
N MET A 148 -1.63 5.61 3.28
CA MET A 148 -1.52 5.50 1.82
C MET A 148 -2.26 6.62 1.09
N ALA A 149 -3.49 6.92 1.51
CA ALA A 149 -4.33 7.95 0.89
C ALA A 149 -3.73 9.36 1.00
N ASN A 150 -3.00 9.63 2.08
CA ASN A 150 -2.31 10.91 2.31
C ASN A 150 -0.87 10.97 1.77
N GLY A 151 -0.36 9.89 1.20
CA GLY A 151 1.00 9.84 0.66
C GLY A 151 2.10 9.87 1.72
N ASP A 152 1.86 9.39 2.95
CA ASP A 152 2.89 9.38 4.00
C ASP A 152 3.80 8.15 3.90
N ALA A 153 4.72 8.17 2.93
CA ALA A 153 5.60 7.04 2.63
C ALA A 153 6.56 6.69 3.76
N ASP A 154 7.05 7.67 4.52
CA ASP A 154 7.92 7.42 5.66
C ASP A 154 7.18 6.68 6.77
N MET A 155 5.95 7.08 7.08
CA MET A 155 5.11 6.39 8.05
C MET A 155 4.78 4.97 7.59
N LEU A 156 4.45 4.79 6.31
CA LEU A 156 4.22 3.45 5.76
C LEU A 156 5.46 2.57 5.91
N LYS A 157 6.65 3.11 5.59
CA LYS A 157 7.92 2.39 5.70
C LYS A 157 8.20 1.94 7.13
N ILE A 158 7.92 2.79 8.13
CA ILE A 158 8.06 2.43 9.55
C ILE A 158 7.18 1.24 9.89
N VAL A 159 5.90 1.26 9.49
CA VAL A 159 4.97 0.15 9.78
C VAL A 159 5.40 -1.13 9.06
N LEU A 160 5.72 -1.05 7.76
CA LEU A 160 6.11 -2.24 6.98
C LEU A 160 7.44 -2.85 7.44
N ASN A 161 8.40 -2.05 7.90
CA ASN A 161 9.66 -2.55 8.45
C ASN A 161 9.50 -3.30 9.78
N ALA A 162 8.44 -3.02 10.54
CA ALA A 162 8.15 -3.73 11.79
C ALA A 162 7.50 -5.11 11.54
N LEU A 163 6.83 -5.29 10.40
CA LEU A 163 6.05 -6.50 10.12
C LEU A 163 6.86 -7.80 10.12
N PRO A 164 8.08 -7.89 9.51
CA PRO A 164 8.86 -9.13 9.55
C PRO A 164 9.11 -9.65 10.96
N LEU A 165 9.46 -8.75 11.89
CA LEU A 165 9.67 -9.12 13.28
C LEU A 165 8.35 -9.58 13.94
N LEU A 166 7.26 -8.84 13.72
CA LEU A 166 5.94 -9.19 14.26
C LEU A 166 5.40 -10.51 13.69
N ILE A 167 5.69 -10.85 12.44
CA ILE A 167 5.36 -12.16 11.87
C ILE A 167 6.08 -13.27 12.64
N ARG A 168 7.40 -13.11 12.87
CA ARG A 168 8.20 -14.11 13.58
C ARG A 168 7.80 -14.26 15.05
N THR A 169 7.58 -13.15 15.75
CA THR A 169 7.37 -13.15 17.21
C THR A 169 5.91 -13.27 17.61
N CYS A 170 4.99 -12.75 16.81
CA CYS A 170 3.56 -12.73 17.10
C CYS A 170 2.75 -13.65 16.19
N HIS A 171 3.40 -14.38 15.28
CA HIS A 171 2.78 -15.35 14.38
C HIS A 171 1.64 -14.76 13.53
N LEU A 172 1.82 -13.51 13.07
CA LEU A 172 0.89 -12.89 12.13
C LEU A 172 0.80 -13.73 10.86
N THR A 173 -0.43 -14.03 10.44
CA THR A 173 -0.65 -14.87 9.27
C THR A 173 -0.48 -14.09 7.97
N LYS A 174 -0.31 -14.83 6.87
CA LYS A 174 -0.32 -14.26 5.52
C LYS A 174 -1.57 -13.41 5.28
N GLU A 175 -2.74 -13.91 5.67
CA GLU A 175 -4.03 -13.25 5.46
C GLU A 175 -4.10 -11.93 6.23
N GLN A 176 -3.63 -11.91 7.49
CA GLN A 176 -3.58 -10.71 8.31
C GLN A 176 -2.65 -9.64 7.69
N VAL A 177 -1.45 -10.04 7.24
CA VAL A 177 -0.51 -9.11 6.59
C VAL A 177 -1.05 -8.59 5.26
N LEU A 178 -1.65 -9.45 4.44
CA LEU A 178 -2.27 -9.03 3.19
C LEU A 178 -3.48 -8.12 3.42
N ASP A 179 -4.26 -8.34 4.48
CA ASP A 179 -5.36 -7.43 4.86
C ASP A 179 -4.84 -6.05 5.28
N LEU A 180 -3.77 -5.99 6.08
CA LEU A 180 -3.09 -4.72 6.42
C LEU A 180 -2.62 -3.98 5.15
N LEU A 181 -2.02 -4.66 4.18
CA LEU A 181 -1.58 -4.07 2.92
C LEU A 181 -2.76 -3.67 2.02
N LYS A 182 -3.86 -4.42 2.06
CA LYS A 182 -5.10 -4.16 1.32
C LYS A 182 -6.06 -3.23 2.08
N ALA A 183 -5.57 -2.51 3.09
CA ALA A 183 -6.34 -1.61 3.95
C ALA A 183 -7.31 -0.71 3.16
N LYS A 184 -8.56 -0.63 3.66
CA LYS A 184 -9.67 0.07 3.01
C LYS A 184 -10.29 1.14 3.91
N ASP A 185 -10.99 2.08 3.30
CA ASP A 185 -11.95 2.93 4.01
C ASP A 185 -13.29 2.23 4.27
N PHE A 186 -14.21 2.98 4.87
CA PHE A 186 -15.60 2.60 5.09
C PHE A 186 -16.32 2.07 3.84
N TYR A 187 -16.00 2.65 2.68
CA TYR A 187 -16.61 2.34 1.41
C TYR A 187 -15.93 1.15 0.70
N GLY A 188 -14.89 0.58 1.31
CA GLY A 188 -14.12 -0.51 0.72
C GLY A 188 -13.12 -0.04 -0.34
N CYS A 189 -12.84 1.26 -0.45
CA CYS A 189 -11.82 1.78 -1.35
C CYS A 189 -10.42 1.50 -0.78
N PRO A 190 -9.53 0.80 -1.52
CA PRO A 190 -8.19 0.49 -1.04
C PRO A 190 -7.29 1.74 -0.92
N GLY A 191 -6.44 1.79 0.10
CA GLY A 191 -5.49 2.89 0.29
C GLY A 191 -4.49 3.01 -0.87
N LEU A 192 -3.98 1.87 -1.36
CA LEU A 192 -3.07 1.82 -2.51
C LEU A 192 -3.73 2.31 -3.81
N TYR A 193 -5.03 2.10 -3.98
CA TYR A 193 -5.77 2.68 -5.11
C TYR A 193 -5.70 4.21 -5.07
N LEU A 194 -5.97 4.83 -3.91
CA LEU A 194 -5.92 6.28 -3.76
C LEU A 194 -4.50 6.83 -3.91
N ALA A 195 -3.50 6.11 -3.40
CA ALA A 195 -2.10 6.47 -3.58
C ALA A 195 -1.73 6.56 -5.08
N MET A 196 -2.11 5.56 -5.88
CA MET A 196 -1.87 5.59 -7.32
C MET A 196 -2.70 6.67 -8.04
N GLN A 197 -3.98 6.82 -7.68
CA GLN A 197 -4.87 7.85 -8.24
C GLN A 197 -4.37 9.27 -8.00
N ASN A 198 -3.74 9.53 -6.84
CA ASN A 198 -3.22 10.84 -6.45
C ASN A 198 -1.74 11.03 -6.81
N GLY A 199 -1.09 10.03 -7.41
CA GLY A 199 0.29 10.13 -7.85
C GLY A 199 1.35 9.94 -6.74
N HIS A 200 0.99 9.37 -5.59
CA HIS A 200 1.90 9.05 -4.49
C HIS A 200 2.77 7.84 -4.84
N SER A 201 3.75 8.04 -5.72
CA SER A 201 4.66 7.00 -6.22
C SER A 201 5.60 6.43 -5.16
N ASP A 202 5.90 7.22 -4.14
CA ASP A 202 6.67 6.86 -2.95
C ASP A 202 5.96 5.80 -2.11
N ILE A 203 4.64 5.88 -1.93
CA ILE A 203 3.84 4.81 -1.30
C ILE A 203 3.97 3.50 -2.08
N VAL A 204 3.80 3.55 -3.40
CA VAL A 204 3.92 2.36 -4.27
C VAL A 204 5.31 1.75 -4.17
N LYS A 205 6.35 2.61 -4.16
CA LYS A 205 7.74 2.20 -4.03
C LYS A 205 7.98 1.48 -2.70
N VAL A 206 7.55 2.08 -1.59
CA VAL A 206 7.71 1.49 -0.25
C VAL A 206 7.04 0.11 -0.15
N ILE A 207 5.84 -0.06 -0.72
CA ILE A 207 5.18 -1.37 -0.75
C ILE A 207 6.01 -2.37 -1.55
N LEU A 208 6.40 -2.03 -2.78
CA LEU A 208 7.16 -2.93 -3.66
C LEU A 208 8.52 -3.32 -3.08
N GLU A 209 9.19 -2.42 -2.38
CA GLU A 209 10.46 -2.67 -1.70
C GLU A 209 10.29 -3.54 -0.43
N ALA A 210 9.15 -3.46 0.25
CA ALA A 210 8.87 -4.26 1.45
C ALA A 210 8.48 -5.72 1.11
N LEU A 211 7.83 -5.95 -0.04
CA LEU A 211 7.31 -7.26 -0.44
C LEU A 211 8.36 -8.39 -0.35
N PRO A 212 9.61 -8.26 -0.86
CA PRO A 212 10.60 -9.33 -0.76
C PRO A 212 10.92 -9.73 0.68
N SER A 213 11.00 -8.76 1.60
CA SER A 213 11.26 -9.04 3.02
C SER A 213 10.07 -9.74 3.67
N LEU A 214 8.83 -9.34 3.34
CA LEU A 214 7.63 -10.01 3.85
C LEU A 214 7.52 -11.44 3.31
N ALA A 215 7.89 -11.66 2.05
CA ALA A 215 7.83 -12.94 1.37
C ALA A 215 8.78 -14.00 1.93
N GLN A 216 9.85 -13.57 2.63
CA GLN A 216 10.75 -14.47 3.35
C GLN A 216 10.10 -15.02 4.63
N GLU A 217 9.15 -14.28 5.21
CA GLU A 217 8.47 -14.66 6.46
C GLU A 217 7.16 -15.39 6.21
N ILE A 218 6.41 -14.97 5.18
CA ILE A 218 5.13 -15.51 4.79
C ILE A 218 5.10 -15.79 3.29
N ASN A 219 4.44 -16.88 2.89
CA ASN A 219 4.37 -17.28 1.49
C ASN A 219 3.44 -16.37 0.65
N ILE A 220 3.92 -15.18 0.28
CA ILE A 220 3.26 -14.25 -0.64
C ILE A 220 3.51 -14.72 -2.08
N SER A 221 2.43 -15.06 -2.78
CA SER A 221 2.49 -15.50 -4.18
C SER A 221 2.38 -14.33 -5.16
N ALA A 222 2.71 -14.57 -6.43
CA ALA A 222 2.47 -13.60 -7.50
C ALA A 222 0.99 -13.16 -7.56
N SER A 223 0.04 -14.07 -7.35
CA SER A 223 -1.39 -13.77 -7.35
C SER A 223 -1.78 -12.79 -6.24
N ASP A 224 -1.18 -12.91 -5.06
CA ASP A 224 -1.46 -12.01 -3.93
C ASP A 224 -1.02 -10.57 -4.24
N ILE A 225 0.13 -10.44 -4.92
CA ILE A 225 0.68 -9.15 -5.35
C ILE A 225 -0.17 -8.56 -6.47
N VAL A 226 -0.60 -9.39 -7.44
CA VAL A 226 -1.54 -8.94 -8.48
C VAL A 226 -2.83 -8.44 -7.85
N ASP A 227 -3.41 -9.17 -6.90
CA ASP A 227 -4.62 -8.75 -6.19
C ASP A 227 -4.43 -7.44 -5.42
N LEU A 228 -3.23 -7.21 -4.86
CA LEU A 228 -2.87 -5.96 -4.18
C LEU A 228 -2.76 -4.79 -5.17
N LEU A 229 -1.98 -4.94 -6.24
CA LEU A 229 -1.70 -3.89 -7.22
C LEU A 229 -2.90 -3.58 -8.12
N THR A 230 -3.79 -4.55 -8.32
CA THR A 230 -5.01 -4.41 -9.13
C THR A 230 -6.26 -4.23 -8.27
N ALA A 231 -6.10 -3.92 -6.98
CA ALA A 231 -7.20 -3.64 -6.10
C ALA A 231 -8.07 -2.49 -6.67
N LYS A 232 -9.38 -2.70 -6.61
CA LYS A 232 -10.36 -1.84 -7.30
C LYS A 232 -11.11 -0.91 -6.35
N SER A 233 -11.46 0.26 -6.83
CA SER A 233 -12.41 1.16 -6.15
C SER A 233 -13.84 0.62 -6.21
N LEU A 234 -14.77 1.33 -5.57
CA LEU A 234 -16.22 1.08 -5.72
C LEU A 234 -16.68 1.14 -7.18
N ALA A 235 -16.10 2.05 -7.97
CA ALA A 235 -16.37 2.15 -9.40
C ALA A 235 -15.75 0.99 -10.19
N ARG A 236 -15.05 0.04 -9.56
CA ARG A 236 -14.33 -1.09 -10.16
C ARG A 236 -13.11 -0.70 -11.01
N ASP A 237 -12.61 0.52 -10.83
CA ASP A 237 -11.38 0.99 -11.48
C ASP A 237 -10.16 0.59 -10.66
N THR A 238 -9.06 0.25 -11.33
CA THR A 238 -7.78 -0.01 -10.66
C THR A 238 -7.02 1.29 -10.38
N GLY A 239 -6.11 1.28 -9.40
CA GLY A 239 -5.28 2.45 -9.09
C GLY A 239 -4.38 2.83 -10.27
N LEU A 240 -3.80 1.82 -10.92
CA LEU A 240 -2.94 2.01 -12.09
C LEU A 240 -3.71 2.57 -13.30
N PHE A 241 -4.98 2.19 -13.50
CA PHE A 241 -5.86 2.82 -14.50
C PHE A 241 -5.92 4.34 -14.29
N MET A 242 -6.21 4.76 -13.05
CA MET A 242 -6.32 6.18 -12.70
C MET A 242 -4.99 6.91 -12.85
N ALA A 243 -3.88 6.28 -12.48
CA ALA A 243 -2.54 6.83 -12.67
C ALA A 243 -2.22 7.05 -14.16
N MET A 244 -2.56 6.09 -15.03
CA MET A 244 -2.38 6.21 -16.47
C MET A 244 -3.24 7.32 -17.08
N GLN A 245 -4.53 7.38 -16.71
CA GLN A 245 -5.46 8.43 -17.16
C GLN A 245 -4.99 9.84 -16.76
N ARG A 246 -4.48 9.99 -15.53
CA ARG A 246 -4.04 11.27 -14.96
C ARG A 246 -2.60 11.65 -15.28
N GLY A 247 -1.84 10.77 -15.93
CA GLY A 247 -0.45 11.06 -16.30
C GLY A 247 0.54 10.99 -15.14
N HIS A 248 0.28 10.18 -14.11
CA HIS A 248 1.16 10.03 -12.95
C HIS A 248 2.38 9.16 -13.27
N MET A 249 3.32 9.74 -14.04
CA MET A 249 4.52 9.09 -14.56
C MET A 249 5.36 8.37 -13.49
N ASN A 250 5.53 8.99 -12.31
CA ASN A 250 6.35 8.39 -11.26
C ASN A 250 5.73 7.10 -10.71
N VAL A 251 4.39 7.01 -10.62
CA VAL A 251 3.71 5.78 -10.19
C VAL A 251 3.95 4.66 -11.21
N ILE A 252 3.80 4.99 -12.49
CA ILE A 252 3.99 4.06 -13.61
C ILE A 252 5.45 3.58 -13.61
N ASN A 253 6.43 4.49 -13.64
CA ASN A 253 7.85 4.16 -13.60
C ASN A 253 8.21 3.28 -12.41
N THR A 254 7.70 3.57 -11.21
CA THR A 254 7.94 2.77 -10.02
C THR A 254 7.47 1.32 -10.20
N ILE A 255 6.27 1.09 -10.74
CA ILE A 255 5.75 -0.26 -10.98
C ILE A 255 6.56 -0.97 -12.08
N PHE A 256 6.81 -0.28 -13.19
CA PHE A 256 7.52 -0.88 -14.33
C PHE A 256 8.99 -1.20 -14.01
N ASN A 257 9.67 -0.36 -13.23
CA ASN A 257 11.03 -0.63 -12.76
C ASN A 257 11.10 -1.80 -11.75
N ALA A 258 9.98 -2.15 -11.09
CA ALA A 258 9.92 -3.29 -10.20
C ALA A 258 9.65 -4.62 -10.92
N LEU A 259 9.35 -4.61 -12.23
CA LEU A 259 9.04 -5.80 -13.02
C LEU A 259 10.13 -6.89 -12.95
N PRO A 260 11.42 -6.58 -13.08
CA PRO A 260 12.46 -7.59 -12.91
C PRO A 260 12.46 -8.24 -11.52
N THR A 261 12.19 -7.47 -10.47
CA THR A 261 12.07 -7.98 -9.09
C THR A 261 10.84 -8.88 -8.96
N LEU A 262 9.70 -8.46 -9.50
CA LEU A 262 8.46 -9.25 -9.52
C LEU A 262 8.67 -10.59 -10.24
N PHE A 263 9.41 -10.60 -11.35
CA PHE A 263 9.79 -11.83 -12.04
C PHE A 263 10.73 -12.70 -11.20
N ASN A 264 11.89 -12.17 -10.81
CA ASN A 264 12.97 -12.95 -10.21
C ASN A 264 12.59 -13.51 -8.84
N THR A 265 11.95 -12.69 -8.00
CA THR A 265 11.59 -13.02 -6.63
C THR A 265 10.26 -13.77 -6.55
N PHE A 266 9.23 -13.29 -7.25
CA PHE A 266 7.86 -13.80 -7.10
C PHE A 266 7.42 -14.73 -8.23
N LYS A 267 8.29 -15.00 -9.21
CA LYS A 267 8.03 -15.86 -10.36
C LYS A 267 6.78 -15.42 -11.14
N PHE A 268 6.62 -14.11 -11.30
CA PHE A 268 5.58 -13.56 -12.17
C PHE A 268 5.70 -14.19 -13.56
N ASP A 269 4.56 -14.62 -14.09
CA ASP A 269 4.43 -15.15 -15.44
C ASP A 269 3.48 -14.26 -16.25
N LYS A 270 3.27 -14.63 -17.51
CA LYS A 270 2.29 -14.00 -18.40
C LYS A 270 0.89 -13.86 -17.77
N LYS A 271 0.42 -14.85 -17.01
CA LYS A 271 -0.92 -14.85 -16.41
C LYS A 271 -1.04 -13.73 -15.36
N ASN A 272 -0.03 -13.59 -14.51
CA ASN A 272 0.01 -12.57 -13.46
C ASN A 272 0.30 -11.17 -14.02
N MET A 273 1.09 -11.09 -15.10
CA MET A 273 1.43 -9.81 -15.73
C MET A 273 0.29 -9.20 -16.53
N LYS A 274 -0.52 -10.01 -17.22
CA LYS A 274 -1.58 -9.51 -18.10
C LYS A 274 -2.56 -8.55 -17.40
N PRO A 275 -3.11 -8.85 -16.21
CA PRO A 275 -3.97 -7.93 -15.47
C PRO A 275 -3.30 -6.60 -15.11
N LEU A 276 -2.01 -6.64 -14.73
CA LEU A 276 -1.25 -5.45 -14.34
C LEU A 276 -0.99 -4.54 -15.55
N LEU A 277 -0.65 -5.13 -16.70
CA LEU A 277 -0.40 -4.39 -17.95
C LEU A 277 -1.67 -3.77 -18.54
N LEU A 278 -2.79 -4.48 -18.46
CA LEU A 278 -4.07 -3.97 -18.95
C LEU A 278 -4.60 -2.86 -18.05
N ALA A 279 -4.44 -3.00 -16.72
CA ALA A 279 -4.92 -2.04 -15.73
C ALA A 279 -6.39 -1.63 -16.01
N ASN A 280 -7.26 -2.62 -16.20
CA ASN A 280 -8.62 -2.38 -16.68
C ASN A 280 -9.49 -1.61 -15.69
N ASN A 281 -10.42 -0.81 -16.23
CA ASN A 281 -11.50 -0.19 -15.48
C ASN A 281 -12.72 -1.13 -15.33
N SER A 282 -13.85 -0.61 -14.86
CA SER A 282 -15.11 -1.36 -14.68
C SER A 282 -15.65 -2.08 -15.92
N ASN A 283 -15.39 -1.51 -17.10
CA ASN A 283 -15.91 -1.92 -18.40
C ASN A 283 -14.87 -2.68 -19.22
N GLU A 284 -13.82 -3.19 -18.57
CA GLU A 284 -12.67 -3.83 -19.21
C GLU A 284 -11.93 -2.89 -20.18
N TYR A 285 -12.10 -1.57 -20.03
CA TYR A 285 -11.38 -0.56 -20.80
C TYR A 285 -9.97 -0.42 -20.22
N PRO A 286 -8.90 -0.68 -21.01
CA PRO A 286 -7.54 -0.69 -20.47
C PRO A 286 -7.00 0.70 -20.16
N GLY A 287 -6.11 0.78 -19.17
CA GLY A 287 -5.50 2.04 -18.71
C GLY A 287 -4.74 2.77 -19.82
N LEU A 288 -4.08 2.03 -20.70
CA LEU A 288 -3.33 2.60 -21.82
C LEU A 288 -4.23 3.32 -22.83
N PHE A 289 -5.44 2.82 -23.06
CA PHE A 289 -6.42 3.48 -23.94
C PHE A 289 -6.89 4.79 -23.31
N SER A 290 -7.08 4.80 -21.99
CA SER A 290 -7.38 6.02 -21.25
C SER A 290 -6.25 7.04 -21.35
N ALA A 291 -4.99 6.60 -21.22
CA ALA A 291 -3.83 7.47 -21.41
C ALA A 291 -3.80 8.12 -22.81
N ILE A 292 -4.11 7.36 -23.87
CA ILE A 292 -4.22 7.88 -25.24
C ILE A 292 -5.33 8.93 -25.33
N GLN A 293 -6.54 8.61 -24.85
CA GLN A 293 -7.69 9.52 -24.88
C GLN A 293 -7.40 10.84 -24.14
N HIS A 294 -6.65 10.78 -23.03
CA HIS A 294 -6.31 11.92 -22.19
C HIS A 294 -4.97 12.59 -22.55
N LYS A 295 -4.41 12.33 -23.75
CA LYS A 295 -3.18 12.97 -24.27
C LYS A 295 -1.94 12.72 -23.40
N GLN A 296 -1.89 11.60 -22.68
CA GLN A 296 -0.78 11.24 -21.81
C GLN A 296 0.34 10.55 -22.60
N GLN A 297 0.96 11.27 -23.54
CA GLN A 297 1.98 10.72 -24.45
C GLN A 297 3.12 10.00 -23.71
N ASN A 298 3.66 10.62 -22.67
CA ASN A 298 4.78 10.04 -21.90
C ASN A 298 4.41 8.72 -21.22
N VAL A 299 3.14 8.58 -20.78
CA VAL A 299 2.63 7.33 -20.20
C VAL A 299 2.63 6.24 -21.27
N VAL A 300 2.11 6.57 -22.45
CA VAL A 300 2.04 5.64 -23.57
C VAL A 300 3.43 5.16 -23.97
N GLU A 301 4.39 6.09 -24.07
CA GLU A 301 5.80 5.79 -24.32
C GLU A 301 6.40 4.85 -23.28
N THR A 302 6.25 5.21 -22.01
CA THR A 302 6.83 4.43 -20.90
C THR A 302 6.28 3.01 -20.86
N VAL A 303 4.96 2.85 -20.99
CA VAL A 303 4.32 1.53 -20.95
C VAL A 303 4.79 0.67 -22.12
N TYR A 304 4.84 1.23 -23.33
CA TYR A 304 5.26 0.48 -24.50
C TYR A 304 6.75 0.15 -24.53
N LEU A 305 7.62 1.07 -24.09
CA LEU A 305 9.05 0.78 -23.93
C LEU A 305 9.25 -0.31 -22.89
N ALA A 306 8.58 -0.22 -21.74
CA ALA A 306 8.72 -1.23 -20.71
C ALA A 306 8.19 -2.61 -21.17
N LEU A 307 7.13 -2.66 -21.98
CA LEU A 307 6.70 -3.88 -22.65
C LEU A 307 7.78 -4.40 -23.62
N SER A 308 8.38 -3.53 -24.42
CA SER A 308 9.48 -3.90 -25.32
C SER A 308 10.68 -4.48 -24.57
N ASP A 309 10.99 -3.96 -23.40
CA ASP A 309 12.18 -4.38 -22.66
C ASP A 309 11.93 -5.65 -21.83
N HIS A 310 10.69 -5.86 -21.35
CA HIS A 310 10.38 -6.92 -20.39
C HIS A 310 9.43 -8.01 -20.91
N ALA A 311 8.81 -7.90 -22.08
CA ALA A 311 7.85 -8.90 -22.57
C ALA A 311 8.40 -10.33 -22.58
N ARG A 312 9.65 -10.52 -23.05
CA ARG A 312 10.30 -11.84 -23.04
C ARG A 312 10.55 -12.38 -21.63
N LEU A 313 10.82 -11.51 -20.67
CA LEU A 313 11.06 -11.90 -19.29
C LEU A 313 9.89 -12.74 -18.76
N PHE A 314 8.66 -12.32 -19.07
CA PHE A 314 7.45 -12.97 -18.58
C PHE A 314 6.88 -14.05 -19.52
N GLY A 315 7.63 -14.41 -20.57
CA GLY A 315 7.21 -15.44 -21.53
C GLY A 315 6.13 -14.99 -22.52
N PHE A 316 6.00 -13.68 -22.80
CA PHE A 316 5.12 -13.21 -23.87
C PHE A 316 5.69 -13.62 -25.25
N THR A 317 4.83 -14.19 -26.08
CA THR A 317 5.15 -14.52 -27.48
C THR A 317 4.90 -13.33 -28.40
N ALA A 318 5.34 -13.42 -29.66
CA ALA A 318 5.01 -12.43 -30.69
C ALA A 318 3.48 -12.27 -30.85
N GLU A 319 2.72 -13.38 -30.80
CA GLU A 319 1.26 -13.35 -30.88
C GLU A 319 0.64 -12.63 -29.68
N ASP A 320 1.17 -12.82 -28.49
CA ASP A 320 0.65 -12.14 -27.29
C ASP A 320 0.90 -10.64 -27.31
N ILE A 321 2.06 -10.23 -27.82
CA ILE A 321 2.37 -8.84 -28.03
C ILE A 321 1.40 -8.27 -29.06
N MET A 322 1.24 -8.91 -30.22
CA MET A 322 0.29 -8.48 -31.24
C MET A 322 -1.16 -8.43 -30.73
N ASP A 323 -1.57 -9.38 -29.89
CA ASP A 323 -2.88 -9.37 -29.22
C ASP A 323 -3.05 -8.18 -28.28
N PHE A 324 -1.99 -7.75 -27.60
CA PHE A 324 -2.02 -6.55 -26.77
C PHE A 324 -2.18 -5.28 -27.61
N TRP A 325 -1.46 -5.17 -28.73
CA TRP A 325 -1.56 -4.02 -29.65
C TRP A 325 -2.88 -3.96 -30.39
N GLN A 326 -3.41 -5.12 -30.77
CA GLN A 326 -4.71 -5.31 -31.40
C GLN A 326 -5.84 -5.44 -30.40
N HIS A 327 -5.54 -5.30 -29.10
CA HIS A 327 -6.58 -5.30 -28.10
C HIS A 327 -7.56 -4.18 -28.43
N LYS A 328 -8.82 -4.54 -28.63
CA LYS A 328 -9.85 -3.56 -28.94
C LYS A 328 -10.53 -3.20 -27.63
N ALA A 329 -10.47 -1.92 -27.28
CA ALA A 329 -11.38 -1.40 -26.26
C ALA A 329 -12.84 -1.71 -26.67
N PRO A 330 -13.82 -1.68 -25.75
CA PRO A 330 -15.25 -1.85 -26.07
C PRO A 330 -15.76 -1.01 -27.26
N GLN A 331 -15.09 0.11 -27.57
CA GLN A 331 -15.36 0.96 -28.73
C GLN A 331 -14.80 0.44 -30.07
N LYS A 332 -14.24 -0.79 -30.10
CA LYS A 332 -13.69 -1.52 -31.26
C LYS A 332 -12.44 -0.95 -31.92
N TYR A 333 -11.82 0.07 -31.34
CA TYR A 333 -10.53 0.60 -31.79
C TYR A 333 -9.36 -0.13 -31.15
N SER A 334 -8.31 -0.40 -31.93
CA SER A 334 -6.97 -0.68 -31.40
C SER A 334 -6.35 0.58 -30.81
N ALA A 335 -5.26 0.44 -30.06
CA ALA A 335 -4.57 1.60 -29.48
C ALA A 335 -4.07 2.57 -30.56
N PHE A 336 -3.59 2.04 -31.68
CA PHE A 336 -3.15 2.83 -32.82
C PHE A 336 -4.32 3.58 -33.47
N GLU A 337 -5.42 2.88 -33.75
CA GLU A 337 -6.61 3.49 -34.38
C GLU A 337 -7.19 4.58 -33.48
N LEU A 338 -7.23 4.34 -32.17
CA LEU A 338 -7.65 5.34 -31.20
C LEU A 338 -6.74 6.58 -31.23
N ALA A 339 -5.41 6.39 -31.20
CA ALA A 339 -4.48 7.51 -31.28
C ALA A 339 -4.65 8.30 -32.59
N PHE A 340 -4.86 7.62 -33.71
CA PHE A 340 -5.09 8.25 -35.01
C PHE A 340 -6.41 9.05 -35.06
N GLU A 341 -7.51 8.45 -34.57
CA GLU A 341 -8.85 9.06 -34.55
C GLU A 341 -8.89 10.33 -33.69
N PHE A 342 -8.20 10.33 -32.54
CA PHE A 342 -8.08 11.52 -31.69
C PHE A 342 -7.06 12.56 -32.20
N GLY A 343 -6.44 12.33 -33.38
CA GLY A 343 -5.45 13.23 -33.97
C GLY A 343 -4.09 13.20 -33.25
N HIS A 344 -3.82 12.20 -32.42
CA HIS A 344 -2.58 12.04 -31.67
C HIS A 344 -1.51 11.35 -32.52
N ARG A 345 -1.12 11.98 -33.63
CA ARG A 345 -0.18 11.41 -34.62
C ARG A 345 1.15 10.96 -34.00
N VAL A 346 1.70 11.73 -33.07
CA VAL A 346 2.95 11.39 -32.37
C VAL A 346 2.81 10.08 -31.57
N ILE A 347 1.67 9.88 -30.91
CA ILE A 347 1.38 8.62 -30.20
C ILE A 347 1.22 7.47 -31.20
N ALA A 348 0.52 7.67 -32.32
CA ALA A 348 0.37 6.65 -33.35
C ALA A 348 1.72 6.22 -33.96
N GLU A 349 2.61 7.17 -34.25
CA GLU A 349 3.97 6.91 -34.73
C GLU A 349 4.81 6.16 -33.69
N LEU A 350 4.70 6.54 -32.41
CA LEU A 350 5.37 5.86 -31.30
C LEU A 350 4.92 4.40 -31.14
N ILE A 351 3.62 4.14 -31.28
CA ILE A 351 3.03 2.79 -31.28
C ILE A 351 3.68 1.93 -32.37
N LEU A 352 3.68 2.43 -33.62
CA LEU A 352 4.27 1.74 -34.76
C LEU A 352 5.77 1.49 -34.57
N ASN A 353 6.51 2.51 -34.13
CA ASN A 353 7.96 2.41 -33.91
C ASN A 353 8.30 1.38 -32.83
N THR A 354 7.51 1.33 -31.75
CA THR A 354 7.75 0.36 -30.67
C THR A 354 7.42 -1.07 -31.11
N LEU A 355 6.36 -1.25 -31.91
CA LEU A 355 6.07 -2.55 -32.52
C LEU A 355 7.19 -3.00 -33.46
N ASN A 356 7.73 -2.09 -34.29
CA ASN A 356 8.86 -2.40 -35.18
C ASN A 356 10.12 -2.80 -34.39
N LYS A 357 10.48 -2.01 -33.37
CA LYS A 357 11.62 -2.32 -32.49
C LYS A 357 11.45 -3.69 -31.84
N MET A 358 10.24 -4.01 -31.36
CA MET A 358 9.94 -5.33 -30.81
C MET A 358 9.97 -6.44 -31.84
N ALA A 359 9.56 -6.20 -33.09
CA ALA A 359 9.63 -7.21 -34.15
C ALA A 359 11.07 -7.59 -34.45
N GLU A 360 11.96 -6.59 -34.51
CA GLU A 360 13.40 -6.76 -34.71
C GLU A 360 14.06 -7.48 -33.52
N SER A 361 13.85 -7.00 -32.29
CA SER A 361 14.42 -7.64 -31.09
C SER A 361 13.82 -9.04 -30.83
N PHE A 362 12.53 -9.13 -31.11
CA PHE A 362 11.60 -10.26 -31.21
C PHE A 362 12.04 -11.42 -32.09
N GLY A 363 12.62 -11.10 -33.25
CA GLY A 363 12.80 -12.03 -34.35
C GLY A 363 11.49 -12.44 -35.03
N PHE A 364 10.48 -11.54 -35.09
CA PHE A 364 9.19 -11.82 -35.75
C PHE A 364 8.87 -10.85 -36.89
N THR A 365 9.88 -10.23 -37.51
CA THR A 365 9.71 -9.34 -38.67
C THR A 365 9.04 -10.01 -39.86
N ASP A 366 9.19 -11.33 -40.01
CA ASP A 366 8.60 -12.12 -41.10
C ASP A 366 7.21 -12.67 -40.74
N ASN A 367 6.68 -12.37 -39.55
CA ASN A 367 5.35 -12.83 -39.15
C ASN A 367 4.28 -12.16 -40.04
N PRO A 368 3.42 -12.93 -40.73
CA PRO A 368 2.43 -12.37 -41.66
C PRO A 368 1.46 -11.38 -41.00
N ARG A 369 1.09 -11.62 -39.74
CA ARG A 369 0.20 -10.73 -38.97
C ARG A 369 0.91 -9.41 -38.68
N TYR A 370 2.16 -9.45 -38.24
CA TYR A 370 2.95 -8.22 -38.03
C TYR A 370 3.08 -7.41 -39.32
N ILE A 371 3.41 -8.05 -40.45
CA ILE A 371 3.54 -7.37 -41.75
C ILE A 371 2.23 -6.70 -42.15
N ALA A 372 1.10 -7.40 -42.00
CA ALA A 372 -0.21 -6.86 -42.32
C ALA A 372 -0.54 -5.63 -41.46
N GLU A 373 -0.30 -5.71 -40.15
CA GLU A 373 -0.57 -4.61 -39.21
C GLU A 373 0.34 -3.40 -39.46
N LYS A 374 1.64 -3.64 -39.70
CA LYS A 374 2.59 -2.59 -40.06
C LYS A 374 2.13 -1.85 -41.32
N ASN A 375 1.80 -2.57 -42.39
CA ASN A 375 1.35 -1.99 -43.65
C ASN A 375 0.05 -1.18 -43.46
N TYR A 376 -0.88 -1.68 -42.64
CA TYR A 376 -2.13 -0.98 -42.31
C TYR A 376 -1.86 0.34 -41.58
N MET A 377 -1.04 0.33 -40.53
CA MET A 377 -0.67 1.52 -39.77
C MET A 377 0.07 2.55 -40.62
N GLU A 378 1.03 2.12 -41.44
CA GLU A 378 1.76 3.00 -42.36
C GLU A 378 0.83 3.63 -43.40
N ALA A 379 -0.13 2.87 -43.93
CA ALA A 379 -1.13 3.39 -44.86
C ALA A 379 -2.03 4.46 -44.22
N LEU A 380 -2.41 4.28 -42.95
CA LEU A 380 -3.18 5.28 -42.20
C LEU A 380 -2.39 6.56 -41.93
N LEU A 381 -1.11 6.46 -41.54
CA LEU A 381 -0.25 7.63 -41.31
C LEU A 381 0.03 8.46 -42.58
N LYS A 382 -0.05 7.83 -43.76
CA LYS A 382 0.06 8.50 -45.06
C LYS A 382 -1.21 9.28 -45.44
N LYS A 383 -2.38 8.94 -44.88
CA LYS A 383 -3.62 9.69 -45.09
C LYS A 383 -3.60 10.98 -44.26
N ALA A 384 -4.14 12.07 -44.82
CA ALA A 384 -4.33 13.30 -44.06
C ALA A 384 -5.25 13.03 -42.85
N SER A 385 -4.91 13.55 -41.68
CA SER A 385 -5.69 13.33 -40.46
C SER A 385 -7.11 13.90 -40.65
N PRO A 386 -8.19 13.17 -40.27
CA PRO A 386 -9.58 13.60 -40.47
C PRO A 386 -9.93 14.99 -39.93
N HIS A 387 -9.12 15.52 -39.00
CA HIS A 387 -9.32 16.82 -38.37
C HIS A 387 -8.66 18.01 -39.10
N THR A 388 -8.14 17.81 -40.32
CA THR A 388 -7.70 18.93 -41.17
C THR A 388 -8.82 19.53 -42.03
N VAL A 389 -10.05 19.02 -41.91
CA VAL A 389 -11.24 19.59 -42.57
C VAL A 389 -12.39 19.64 -41.56
N ARG A 390 -12.39 20.64 -40.68
CA ARG A 390 -13.62 21.24 -40.13
C ARG A 390 -13.35 22.57 -39.47
#